data_AF-A0A6G2VJF7-F1
#
_entry.id   AF-A0A6G2VJF7-F1
#
_cell.length_a   1.000
_cell.length_b   1.000
_cell.length_c   1.000
_cell.angle_alpha   90.00
_cell.angle_beta   90.00
_cell.angle_gamma   90.00
#
_symmetry.space_group_name_H-M   'P 1'
#
loop_
_entity.id
_entity.type
_entity.pdbx_description
1 polymer ?
#
loop_
_entity_poly.entity_id
_entity_poly.type
_entity_poly.pdbx_seq_one_letter_code
_entity_poly.pdbx_strand_id
1 'polypeptide(L)'
;LPRTLHVDRPSSKVDWDAGQVRLLTEPRDWPAGDRPRRAAVSSFGISGTNAHVILEQAPQAPAAPRPAGPAGPAVPWLLTARTPAALAGQAAALLGHLDTHPGLDPSDVGWSLATTRARFAHRAAITGADPAELRGALAALADGGTARNLVQGTATGRARPVFVFPGQGSQWSGMATRLLDESPVFAARMAECAAALEPHTDWDFHTELRGGLDRVDVVQPLLWAVMVSLAHTWSAYGVTPAAVIGHSQGEIAAACAVGALSLADGARVVALRSRAIAELLSGSGGMMSVGEGADAVRARLAAWDGRLSVAAVNGAASTVVSGDADALDEL
;
A
#
# COMPACT_ATOMS: atom_id res chain seq x y z
N LEU A 1 34.61 12.58 -24.56
CA LEU A 1 35.16 13.94 -24.33
C LEU A 1 34.54 14.89 -25.36
N PRO A 2 33.72 15.86 -24.92
CA PRO A 2 33.06 16.79 -25.84
C PRO A 2 34.07 17.73 -26.50
N ARG A 3 33.74 18.23 -27.70
CA ARG A 3 34.55 19.25 -28.36
C ARG A 3 34.50 20.58 -27.62
N THR A 4 35.58 21.33 -27.66
CA THR A 4 35.60 22.76 -27.32
C THR A 4 35.20 23.57 -28.55
N LEU A 5 34.43 24.64 -28.35
CA LEU A 5 33.94 25.52 -29.42
C LEU A 5 34.83 26.76 -29.55
N HIS A 6 34.69 27.48 -30.67
CA HIS A 6 35.44 28.71 -30.98
C HIS A 6 36.97 28.53 -31.06
N VAL A 7 37.40 27.36 -31.53
CA VAL A 7 38.80 27.05 -31.82
C VAL A 7 38.95 26.81 -33.31
N ASP A 8 38.69 27.84 -34.12
CA ASP A 8 38.94 27.80 -35.56
C ASP A 8 40.45 27.77 -35.85
N ARG A 9 41.23 28.48 -35.00
CA ARG A 9 42.69 28.46 -34.99
C ARG A 9 43.20 28.58 -33.54
N PRO A 10 44.12 27.72 -33.07
CA PRO A 10 44.73 27.85 -31.74
C PRO A 10 45.44 29.21 -31.57
N SER A 11 45.46 29.73 -30.34
CA SER A 11 46.12 31.00 -30.03
C SER A 11 47.61 30.96 -30.37
N SER A 12 48.11 31.98 -31.07
CA SER A 12 49.55 32.12 -31.41
C SER A 12 50.43 32.53 -30.23
N LYS A 13 49.83 32.81 -29.06
CA LYS A 13 50.54 33.17 -27.82
C LYS A 13 50.96 31.97 -26.97
N VAL A 14 50.61 30.76 -27.41
CA VAL A 14 50.96 29.50 -26.76
C VAL A 14 51.71 28.66 -27.78
N ASP A 15 52.84 28.10 -27.37
CA ASP A 15 53.54 27.06 -28.14
C ASP A 15 52.84 25.72 -27.89
N TRP A 16 52.01 25.30 -28.85
CA TRP A 16 51.24 24.06 -28.75
C TRP A 16 52.06 22.82 -29.13
N ASP A 17 53.19 22.99 -29.82
CA ASP A 17 54.02 21.87 -30.31
C ASP A 17 55.05 21.42 -29.27
N ALA A 18 55.43 22.29 -28.34
CA ALA A 18 56.38 21.98 -27.26
C ALA A 18 55.80 21.09 -26.14
N GLY A 19 54.49 20.85 -26.10
CA GLY A 19 53.80 20.22 -24.97
C GLY A 19 53.03 18.93 -25.29
N GLN A 20 52.56 18.26 -24.23
CA GLN A 20 51.65 17.10 -24.32
C GLN A 20 50.17 17.50 -24.27
N VAL A 21 49.86 18.77 -24.52
CA VAL A 21 48.51 19.35 -24.42
C VAL A 21 47.91 19.50 -25.81
N ARG A 22 46.68 19.02 -25.99
CA ARG A 22 45.95 19.12 -27.26
C ARG A 22 44.55 19.69 -27.03
N LEU A 23 44.12 20.60 -27.91
CA LEU A 23 42.75 21.11 -27.90
C LEU A 23 41.79 20.05 -28.46
N LEU A 24 40.64 19.86 -27.82
CA LEU A 24 39.58 18.96 -28.28
C LEU A 24 38.71 19.65 -29.35
N THR A 25 39.22 19.84 -30.56
CA THR A 25 38.44 20.48 -31.67
C THR A 25 37.33 19.59 -32.21
N GLU A 26 37.36 18.30 -31.89
CA GLU A 26 36.35 17.30 -32.26
C GLU A 26 35.99 16.45 -31.03
N PRO A 27 34.77 15.87 -30.96
CA PRO A 27 34.44 14.89 -29.94
C PRO A 27 35.38 13.70 -30.01
N ARG A 28 35.86 13.26 -28.85
CA ARG A 28 36.76 12.10 -28.74
C ARG A 28 36.20 11.08 -27.77
N ASP A 29 36.25 9.80 -28.15
CA ASP A 29 35.91 8.72 -27.23
C ASP A 29 36.88 8.68 -26.06
N TRP A 30 36.36 8.34 -24.90
CA TRP A 30 37.17 8.11 -23.70
C TRP A 30 36.83 6.74 -23.13
N PRO A 31 37.33 5.67 -23.78
CA PRO A 31 36.98 4.31 -23.43
C PRO A 31 37.39 3.99 -22.00
N ALA A 32 36.63 3.11 -21.36
CA ALA A 32 37.06 2.50 -20.11
C ALA A 32 38.27 1.60 -20.39
N GLY A 33 39.22 1.55 -19.46
CA GLY A 33 40.39 0.67 -19.52
C GLY A 33 40.83 0.29 -18.11
N ASP A 34 42.02 -0.30 -17.99
CA ASP A 34 42.54 -0.83 -16.71
C ASP A 34 42.79 0.22 -15.63
N ARG A 35 42.76 1.52 -15.98
CA ARG A 35 42.95 2.63 -15.05
C ARG A 35 41.70 3.50 -15.01
N PRO A 36 41.32 4.03 -13.82
CA PRO A 36 40.20 4.94 -13.72
C PRO A 36 40.48 6.21 -14.52
N ARG A 37 39.45 6.68 -15.23
CA ARG A 37 39.53 7.92 -16.00
C ARG A 37 39.72 9.10 -15.04
N ARG A 38 40.71 9.96 -15.31
CA ARG A 38 41.01 11.15 -14.50
C ARG A 38 40.98 12.40 -15.35
N ALA A 39 40.39 13.46 -14.82
CA ALA A 39 40.37 14.80 -15.41
C ALA A 39 40.70 15.84 -14.35
N ALA A 40 41.07 17.04 -14.76
CA ALA A 40 41.23 18.17 -13.86
C ALA A 40 40.39 19.36 -14.30
N VAL A 41 39.89 20.11 -13.33
CA VAL A 41 39.17 21.38 -13.53
C VAL A 41 39.96 22.48 -12.85
N SER A 42 40.33 23.52 -13.61
CA SER A 42 41.02 24.70 -13.07
C SER A 42 40.13 25.93 -13.20
N SER A 43 40.15 26.80 -12.19
CA SER A 43 39.47 28.09 -12.19
C SER A 43 40.39 29.16 -11.63
N PHE A 44 40.59 30.25 -12.37
CA PHE A 44 41.50 31.33 -12.03
C PHE A 44 40.71 32.63 -11.95
N GLY A 45 40.45 33.11 -10.72
CA GLY A 45 39.66 34.32 -10.49
C GLY A 45 40.48 35.58 -10.73
N ILE A 46 39.83 36.65 -11.20
CA ILE A 46 40.47 37.96 -11.45
C ILE A 46 41.10 38.56 -10.18
N SER A 47 40.60 38.19 -8.99
CA SER A 47 41.17 38.59 -7.70
C SER A 47 42.52 37.93 -7.38
N GLY A 48 42.97 36.96 -8.18
CA GLY A 48 44.19 36.18 -7.96
C GLY A 48 43.99 34.86 -7.20
N THR A 49 42.76 34.52 -6.80
CA THR A 49 42.47 33.23 -6.16
C THR A 49 42.34 32.14 -7.23
N ASN A 50 43.16 31.10 -7.08
CA ASN A 50 43.22 29.97 -8.01
C ASN A 50 42.70 28.70 -7.33
N ALA A 51 41.92 27.90 -8.05
CA ALA A 51 41.46 26.59 -7.63
C ALA A 51 41.78 25.54 -8.71
N HIS A 52 42.20 24.36 -8.27
CA HIS A 52 42.47 23.22 -9.14
C HIS A 52 41.93 21.94 -8.47
N VAL A 53 41.07 21.22 -9.18
CA VAL A 53 40.42 20.00 -8.68
C VAL A 53 40.74 18.85 -9.63
N ILE A 54 41.17 17.74 -9.07
CA ILE A 54 41.37 16.48 -9.80
C ILE A 54 40.15 15.60 -9.55
N LEU A 55 39.54 15.12 -10.63
CA LEU A 55 38.40 14.23 -10.64
C LEU A 55 38.84 12.85 -11.11
N GLU A 56 38.29 11.83 -10.47
CA GLU A 56 38.47 10.43 -10.86
C GLU A 56 37.09 9.79 -11.09
N GLN A 57 37.01 8.92 -12.10
CA GLN A 57 35.84 8.09 -12.36
C GLN A 57 35.42 7.34 -11.09
N ALA A 58 34.11 7.35 -10.79
CA ALA A 58 33.57 6.58 -9.68
C ALA A 58 33.94 5.09 -9.81
N PRO A 59 34.30 4.41 -8.71
CA PRO A 59 34.59 2.98 -8.74
C PRO A 59 33.42 2.21 -9.37
N GLN A 60 33.74 1.31 -10.30
CA GLN A 60 32.72 0.41 -10.84
C GLN A 60 32.41 -0.63 -9.77
N ALA A 61 31.36 -0.39 -8.98
CA ALA A 61 30.86 -1.41 -8.08
C ALA A 61 30.39 -2.62 -8.93
N PRO A 62 30.78 -3.86 -8.60
CA PRO A 62 30.15 -5.03 -9.17
C PRO A 62 28.65 -4.88 -8.96
N ALA A 63 27.86 -5.12 -10.02
CA ALA A 63 26.42 -5.21 -9.85
C ALA A 63 26.17 -6.31 -8.82
N ALA A 64 25.72 -5.94 -7.62
CA ALA A 64 25.34 -6.92 -6.62
C ALA A 64 24.26 -7.82 -7.24
N PRO A 65 24.31 -9.14 -7.03
CA PRO A 65 23.25 -10.02 -7.51
C PRO A 65 21.94 -9.48 -6.96
N ARG A 66 21.06 -9.07 -7.88
CA ARG A 66 19.73 -8.56 -7.52
C ARG A 66 19.01 -9.73 -6.86
N PRO A 67 18.61 -9.63 -5.58
CA PRO A 67 17.76 -10.65 -5.01
C PRO A 67 16.55 -10.75 -5.91
N ALA A 68 16.20 -11.96 -6.35
CA ALA A 68 14.90 -12.21 -6.95
C ALA A 68 13.89 -11.98 -5.83
N GLY A 69 13.46 -10.73 -5.66
CA GLY A 69 12.31 -10.41 -4.83
C GLY A 69 11.11 -11.15 -5.42
N PRO A 70 10.15 -11.57 -4.59
CA PRO A 70 8.91 -12.10 -5.13
C PRO A 70 8.35 -11.07 -6.12
N ALA A 71 8.04 -11.53 -7.35
CA ALA A 71 7.33 -10.69 -8.31
C ALA A 71 5.97 -10.38 -7.70
N GLY A 72 5.88 -9.19 -7.09
CA GLY A 72 4.63 -8.73 -6.50
C GLY A 72 3.57 -8.63 -7.59
N PRO A 73 2.29 -8.91 -7.28
CA PRO A 73 1.20 -8.85 -8.25
C PRO A 73 0.94 -7.43 -8.77
N ALA A 74 1.49 -6.40 -8.14
CA ALA A 74 1.44 -5.02 -8.59
C ALA A 74 2.59 -4.19 -7.98
N VAL A 75 3.10 -3.22 -8.74
CA VAL A 75 4.06 -2.21 -8.28
C VAL A 75 3.36 -0.85 -8.18
N PRO A 76 3.50 -0.12 -7.06
CA PRO A 76 3.00 1.24 -6.95
C PRO A 76 3.97 2.26 -7.55
N TRP A 77 3.48 3.11 -8.44
CA TRP A 77 4.15 4.35 -8.86
C TRP A 77 3.52 5.54 -8.12
N LEU A 78 4.31 6.16 -7.25
CA LEU A 78 3.87 7.24 -6.37
C LEU A 78 4.38 8.58 -6.88
N LEU A 79 3.48 9.45 -7.33
CA LEU A 79 3.82 10.80 -7.80
C LEU A 79 3.31 11.83 -6.82
N THR A 80 4.09 12.89 -6.58
CA THR A 80 3.65 14.00 -5.75
C THR A 80 4.11 15.35 -6.30
N ALA A 81 3.33 16.39 -6.07
CA ALA A 81 3.69 17.76 -6.44
C ALA A 81 3.03 18.80 -5.51
N ARG A 82 3.49 20.05 -5.61
CA ARG A 82 2.95 21.18 -4.82
C ARG A 82 1.66 21.78 -5.40
N THR A 83 1.33 21.48 -6.65
CA THR A 83 0.09 21.91 -7.32
C THR A 83 -0.44 20.79 -8.22
N PRO A 84 -1.73 20.78 -8.59
CA PRO A 84 -2.28 19.80 -9.53
C PRO A 84 -1.58 19.85 -10.90
N ALA A 85 -1.32 21.05 -11.43
CA ALA A 85 -0.62 21.21 -12.70
C ALA A 85 0.80 20.65 -12.68
N ALA A 86 1.53 20.82 -11.56
CA ALA A 86 2.86 20.24 -11.40
C ALA A 86 2.82 18.71 -11.24
N LEU A 87 1.71 18.13 -10.75
CA LEU A 87 1.53 16.69 -10.66
C LEU A 87 1.36 16.08 -12.07
N ALA A 88 0.51 16.70 -12.90
CA ALA A 88 0.37 16.34 -14.31
C ALA A 88 1.70 16.51 -15.07
N GLY A 89 2.42 17.62 -14.83
CA GLY A 89 3.76 17.84 -15.40
C GLY A 89 4.80 16.80 -14.97
N GLN A 90 4.75 16.32 -13.72
CA GLN A 90 5.60 15.21 -13.26
C GLN A 90 5.28 13.90 -13.99
N ALA A 91 3.99 13.63 -14.22
CA ALA A 91 3.58 12.45 -14.98
C ALA A 91 4.09 12.50 -16.43
N ALA A 92 3.92 13.64 -17.11
CA ALA A 92 4.44 13.86 -18.46
C ALA A 92 5.98 13.74 -18.54
N ALA A 93 6.70 14.31 -17.57
CA ALA A 93 8.15 14.22 -17.51
C ALA A 93 8.62 12.78 -17.29
N LEU A 94 7.93 12.00 -16.45
CA LEU A 94 8.24 10.60 -16.24
C LEU A 94 7.97 9.77 -17.51
N LEU A 95 6.88 10.02 -18.24
CA LEU A 95 6.64 9.37 -19.54
C LEU A 95 7.79 9.62 -20.52
N GLY A 96 8.18 10.88 -20.71
CA GLY A 96 9.31 11.21 -21.59
C GLY A 96 10.64 10.57 -21.14
N HIS A 97 10.85 10.43 -19.84
CA HIS A 97 12.01 9.69 -19.31
C HIS A 97 11.95 8.20 -19.66
N LEU A 98 10.77 7.57 -19.51
CA LEU A 98 10.56 6.17 -19.83
C LEU A 98 10.65 5.90 -21.35
N ASP A 99 10.31 6.87 -22.20
CA ASP A 99 10.43 6.74 -23.66
C ASP A 99 11.89 6.83 -24.13
N THR A 100 12.69 7.66 -23.47
CA THR A 100 14.13 7.81 -23.77
C THR A 100 14.99 6.71 -23.14
N HIS A 101 14.44 5.94 -22.19
CA HIS A 101 15.13 4.85 -21.49
C HIS A 101 14.28 3.56 -21.54
N PRO A 102 14.13 2.93 -22.72
CA PRO A 102 13.40 1.68 -22.83
C PRO A 102 14.09 0.57 -22.02
N GLY A 103 13.30 -0.28 -21.37
CA GLY A 103 13.81 -1.43 -20.61
C GLY A 103 14.04 -1.18 -19.11
N LEU A 104 13.68 -0.01 -18.58
CA LEU A 104 13.63 0.20 -17.12
C LEU A 104 12.63 -0.75 -16.46
N ASP A 105 13.06 -1.44 -15.40
CA ASP A 105 12.21 -2.29 -14.58
C ASP A 105 11.16 -1.41 -13.85
N PRO A 106 9.84 -1.68 -13.98
CA PRO A 106 8.81 -0.93 -13.27
C PRO A 106 9.01 -0.88 -11.75
N SER A 107 9.59 -1.92 -11.17
CA SER A 107 9.90 -2.03 -9.74
C SER A 107 10.97 -1.01 -9.33
N ASP A 108 11.99 -0.80 -10.17
CA ASP A 108 13.04 0.19 -9.91
C ASP A 108 12.50 1.62 -10.02
N VAL A 109 11.60 1.84 -10.98
CA VAL A 109 10.87 3.10 -11.13
C VAL A 109 10.04 3.36 -9.88
N GLY A 110 9.20 2.40 -9.47
CA GLY A 110 8.35 2.51 -8.27
C GLY A 110 9.16 2.73 -6.99
N TRP A 111 10.24 1.96 -6.80
CA TRP A 111 11.16 2.11 -5.68
C TRP A 111 11.80 3.50 -5.66
N SER A 112 12.29 3.98 -6.80
CA SER A 112 12.91 5.29 -6.93
C SER A 112 11.92 6.42 -6.60
N LEU A 113 10.70 6.32 -7.11
CA LEU A 113 9.61 7.25 -6.81
C LEU A 113 9.28 7.27 -5.31
N ALA A 114 9.24 6.11 -4.66
CA ALA A 114 8.87 5.99 -3.25
C ALA A 114 9.95 6.46 -2.26
N THR A 115 11.23 6.30 -2.61
CA THR A 115 12.36 6.42 -1.66
C THR A 115 13.29 7.59 -1.93
N THR A 116 13.33 8.12 -3.16
CA THR A 116 14.31 9.17 -3.54
C THR A 116 13.66 10.51 -3.84
N ARG A 117 12.32 10.59 -3.82
CA ARG A 117 11.57 11.82 -4.14
C ARG A 117 10.98 12.45 -2.89
N ALA A 118 10.98 13.78 -2.85
CA ALA A 118 10.27 14.54 -1.84
C ALA A 118 8.75 14.29 -1.93
N ARG A 119 8.07 14.33 -0.78
CA ARG A 119 6.63 14.08 -0.67
C ARG A 119 5.87 15.40 -0.49
N PHE A 120 4.98 15.71 -1.42
CA PHE A 120 4.14 16.92 -1.40
C PHE A 120 2.66 16.62 -1.16
N ALA A 121 1.83 17.68 -1.15
CA ALA A 121 0.42 17.61 -0.79
C ALA A 121 -0.44 16.97 -1.89
N HIS A 122 -0.26 17.32 -3.16
CA HIS A 122 -0.98 16.68 -4.26
C HIS A 122 -0.28 15.37 -4.62
N ARG A 123 -1.02 14.27 -4.60
CA ARG A 123 -0.49 12.92 -4.75
C ARG A 123 -1.31 12.13 -5.75
N ALA A 124 -0.62 11.29 -6.51
CA ALA A 124 -1.21 10.23 -7.30
C ALA A 124 -0.52 8.91 -6.97
N ALA A 125 -1.32 7.85 -6.90
CA ALA A 125 -0.83 6.48 -6.82
C ALA A 125 -1.37 5.72 -8.03
N ILE A 126 -0.45 5.14 -8.80
CA ILE A 126 -0.76 4.23 -9.90
C ILE A 126 -0.32 2.84 -9.46
N THR A 127 -1.14 1.82 -9.67
CA THR A 127 -0.81 0.43 -9.33
C THR A 127 -0.95 -0.46 -10.56
N GLY A 128 -0.05 -1.41 -10.77
CA GLY A 128 -0.17 -2.35 -11.89
C GLY A 128 1.00 -3.32 -11.95
N ALA A 129 0.81 -4.43 -12.65
CA ALA A 129 1.87 -5.42 -12.89
C ALA A 129 2.54 -5.20 -14.25
N ASP A 130 1.78 -4.71 -15.22
CA ASP A 130 2.20 -4.55 -16.61
C ASP A 130 2.77 -3.13 -16.85
N PRO A 131 4.00 -3.01 -17.38
CA PRO A 131 4.54 -1.73 -17.83
C PRO A 131 3.60 -0.91 -18.72
N ALA A 132 2.82 -1.55 -19.59
CA ALA A 132 1.89 -0.86 -20.48
C ALA A 132 0.69 -0.26 -19.71
N GLU A 133 0.16 -1.00 -18.73
CA GLU A 133 -0.91 -0.54 -17.84
C GLU A 133 -0.45 0.66 -17.01
N LEU A 134 0.76 0.59 -16.45
CA LEU A 134 1.36 1.67 -15.65
C LEU A 134 1.58 2.94 -16.51
N ARG A 135 2.10 2.78 -17.74
CA ARG A 135 2.28 3.89 -18.69
C ARG A 135 0.95 4.51 -19.10
N GLY A 136 -0.10 3.70 -19.34
CA GLY A 136 -1.43 4.18 -19.69
C GLY A 136 -2.05 5.05 -18.59
N ALA A 137 -1.97 4.61 -17.33
CA ALA A 137 -2.44 5.38 -16.18
C ALA A 137 -1.62 6.66 -15.96
N LEU A 138 -0.31 6.61 -16.22
CA LEU A 138 0.57 7.77 -16.15
C LEU A 138 0.24 8.80 -17.23
N ALA A 139 -0.09 8.36 -18.46
CA ALA A 139 -0.59 9.22 -19.53
C ALA A 139 -1.92 9.88 -19.15
N ALA A 140 -2.86 9.09 -18.61
CA ALA A 140 -4.13 9.63 -18.11
C ALA A 140 -3.90 10.71 -17.04
N LEU A 141 -2.95 10.51 -16.11
CA LEU A 141 -2.58 11.52 -15.12
C LEU A 141 -1.98 12.79 -15.75
N ALA A 142 -1.12 12.63 -16.76
CA ALA A 142 -0.51 13.76 -17.47
C ALA A 142 -1.55 14.63 -18.19
N ASP A 143 -2.59 14.00 -18.74
CA ASP A 143 -3.68 14.68 -19.45
C ASP A 143 -4.80 15.17 -18.51
N GLY A 144 -4.67 14.96 -17.20
CA GLY A 144 -5.69 15.33 -16.21
C GLY A 144 -6.95 14.44 -16.23
N GLY A 145 -6.86 13.27 -16.86
CA GLY A 145 -7.92 12.27 -16.94
C GLY A 145 -7.99 11.33 -15.73
N THR A 146 -8.71 10.22 -15.92
CA THR A 146 -8.90 9.17 -14.92
C THR A 146 -8.54 7.81 -15.51
N ALA A 147 -8.12 6.87 -14.65
CA ALA A 147 -7.88 5.48 -15.02
C ALA A 147 -8.27 4.58 -13.84
N ARG A 148 -8.63 3.32 -14.13
CA ARG A 148 -9.08 2.35 -13.10
C ARG A 148 -8.06 2.18 -11.97
N ASN A 149 -6.78 2.19 -12.33
CA ASN A 149 -5.65 1.96 -11.46
C ASN A 149 -4.93 3.25 -11.05
N LEU A 150 -5.58 4.42 -11.23
CA LEU A 150 -5.07 5.73 -10.85
C LEU A 150 -5.95 6.32 -9.74
N VAL A 151 -5.34 6.56 -8.57
CA VAL A 151 -5.98 7.28 -7.46
C VAL A 151 -5.27 8.60 -7.24
N GLN A 152 -6.03 9.68 -7.15
CA GLN A 152 -5.51 11.03 -6.87
C GLN A 152 -6.07 11.56 -5.55
N GLY A 153 -5.31 12.39 -4.87
CA GLY A 153 -5.77 13.04 -3.65
C GLY A 153 -4.86 14.18 -3.21
N THR A 154 -5.37 14.98 -2.27
CA THR A 154 -4.58 16.02 -1.60
C THR A 154 -4.44 15.67 -0.13
N ALA A 155 -3.20 15.53 0.35
CA ALA A 155 -2.92 15.19 1.73
C ALA A 155 -3.04 16.43 2.63
N THR A 156 -3.88 16.34 3.66
CA THR A 156 -4.11 17.39 4.66
C THR A 156 -3.49 16.97 6.00
N GLY A 157 -2.22 17.29 6.19
CA GLY A 157 -1.51 17.02 7.45
C GLY A 157 -1.00 15.58 7.62
N ARG A 158 -0.73 15.20 8.88
CA ARG A 158 -0.17 13.88 9.22
C ARG A 158 -1.29 12.84 9.29
N ALA A 159 -1.11 11.72 8.60
CA ALA A 159 -2.05 10.60 8.66
C ALA A 159 -2.12 10.02 10.08
N ARG A 160 -3.35 9.87 10.59
CA ARG A 160 -3.66 9.16 11.84
C ARG A 160 -4.74 8.11 11.52
N PRO A 161 -4.36 7.01 10.85
CA PRO A 161 -5.34 6.03 10.39
C PRO A 161 -6.05 5.38 11.58
N VAL A 162 -7.34 5.11 11.43
CA VAL A 162 -8.11 4.29 12.37
C VAL A 162 -8.41 2.98 11.67
N PHE A 163 -8.09 1.85 12.30
CA PHE A 163 -8.49 0.55 11.76
C PHE A 163 -9.88 0.21 12.28
N VAL A 164 -10.79 -0.06 11.35
CA VAL A 164 -12.19 -0.40 11.64
C VAL A 164 -12.39 -1.88 11.35
N PHE A 165 -12.81 -2.63 12.36
CA PHE A 165 -12.98 -4.08 12.32
C PHE A 165 -14.48 -4.38 12.29
N PRO A 166 -15.07 -4.68 11.12
CA PRO A 166 -16.50 -4.91 11.01
C PRO A 166 -16.94 -6.21 11.71
N GLY A 167 -18.25 -6.35 11.89
CA GLY A 167 -18.85 -7.60 12.35
C GLY A 167 -18.93 -8.66 11.24
N GLN A 168 -19.87 -9.58 11.40
CA GLN A 168 -20.22 -10.55 10.34
C GLN A 168 -20.97 -9.85 9.19
N GLY A 169 -20.80 -10.34 7.96
CA GLY A 169 -21.47 -9.85 6.74
C GLY A 169 -20.51 -9.48 5.62
N SER A 170 -19.21 -9.32 5.91
CA SER A 170 -18.18 -9.00 4.91
C SER A 170 -17.56 -10.24 4.26
N GLN A 171 -17.93 -11.44 4.69
CA GLN A 171 -17.38 -12.69 4.19
C GLN A 171 -17.83 -12.96 2.74
N TRP A 172 -16.92 -13.52 1.94
CA TRP A 172 -17.20 -14.00 0.59
C TRP A 172 -16.32 -15.21 0.30
N SER A 173 -16.80 -16.12 -0.55
CA SER A 173 -16.07 -17.36 -0.87
C SER A 173 -14.72 -17.03 -1.51
N GLY A 174 -13.63 -17.45 -0.86
CA GLY A 174 -12.26 -17.19 -1.32
C GLY A 174 -11.59 -15.94 -0.76
N MET A 175 -12.19 -15.24 0.23
CA MET A 175 -11.77 -13.90 0.69
C MET A 175 -10.30 -13.67 1.08
N ALA A 176 -9.55 -14.72 1.36
CA ALA A 176 -8.16 -14.65 1.78
C ALA A 176 -7.19 -15.43 0.87
N THR A 177 -7.71 -16.19 -0.09
CA THR A 177 -6.95 -17.21 -0.84
C THR A 177 -5.77 -16.61 -1.60
N ARG A 178 -6.01 -15.56 -2.38
CA ARG A 178 -4.96 -14.87 -3.13
C ARG A 178 -3.87 -14.27 -2.21
N LEU A 179 -4.24 -13.70 -1.07
CA LEU A 179 -3.26 -13.13 -0.13
C LEU A 179 -2.44 -14.20 0.59
N LEU A 180 -2.97 -15.41 0.80
CA LEU A 180 -2.19 -16.53 1.31
C LEU A 180 -1.05 -16.90 0.35
N ASP A 181 -1.29 -16.81 -0.96
CA ASP A 181 -0.29 -17.16 -1.97
C ASP A 181 0.69 -16.01 -2.25
N GLU A 182 0.22 -14.76 -2.24
CA GLU A 182 0.99 -13.59 -2.68
C GLU A 182 1.67 -12.80 -1.55
N SER A 183 1.24 -12.96 -0.30
CA SER A 183 1.75 -12.19 0.84
C SER A 183 2.27 -13.11 1.96
N PRO A 184 3.59 -13.34 2.04
CA PRO A 184 4.18 -14.16 3.10
C PRO A 184 3.86 -13.67 4.51
N VAL A 185 3.74 -12.35 4.69
CA VAL A 185 3.38 -11.71 5.97
C VAL A 185 1.95 -12.05 6.36
N PHE A 186 1.01 -11.95 5.41
CA PHE A 186 -0.38 -12.30 5.65
C PHE A 186 -0.52 -13.81 5.93
N ALA A 187 0.13 -14.64 5.12
CA ALA A 187 0.10 -16.09 5.25
C ALA A 187 0.65 -16.58 6.59
N ALA A 188 1.77 -16.01 7.06
CA ALA A 188 2.34 -16.33 8.37
C ALA A 188 1.35 -16.01 9.49
N ARG A 189 0.72 -14.82 9.45
CA ARG A 189 -0.24 -14.44 10.50
C ARG A 189 -1.52 -15.28 10.45
N MET A 190 -2.00 -15.65 9.27
CA MET A 190 -3.14 -16.57 9.11
C MET A 190 -2.83 -17.95 9.71
N ALA A 191 -1.62 -18.46 9.53
CA ALA A 191 -1.19 -19.74 10.12
C ALA A 191 -1.16 -19.68 11.66
N GLU A 192 -0.69 -18.57 12.23
CA GLU A 192 -0.74 -18.36 13.69
C GLU A 192 -2.19 -18.31 14.20
N CYS A 193 -3.09 -17.64 13.48
CA CYS A 193 -4.52 -17.61 13.83
C CYS A 193 -5.15 -19.01 13.75
N ALA A 194 -4.82 -19.79 12.73
CA ALA A 194 -5.31 -21.17 12.58
C ALA A 194 -4.87 -22.05 13.75
N ALA A 195 -3.58 -22.01 14.11
CA ALA A 195 -3.04 -22.74 15.26
C ALA A 195 -3.67 -22.31 16.59
N ALA A 196 -4.00 -21.02 16.74
CA ALA A 196 -4.67 -20.52 17.93
C ALA A 196 -6.15 -20.96 18.03
N LEU A 197 -6.82 -21.19 16.90
CA LEU A 197 -8.21 -21.64 16.83
C LEU A 197 -8.38 -23.14 17.01
N GLU A 198 -7.40 -23.94 16.56
CA GLU A 198 -7.42 -25.41 16.58
C GLU A 198 -7.93 -26.04 17.90
N PRO A 199 -7.53 -25.57 19.10
CA PRO A 199 -8.02 -26.15 20.37
C PRO A 199 -9.50 -25.86 20.68
N HIS A 200 -10.18 -25.04 19.89
CA HIS A 200 -11.50 -24.50 20.19
C HIS A 200 -12.55 -24.79 19.09
N THR A 201 -12.13 -25.39 17.98
CA THR A 201 -12.97 -25.69 16.81
C THR A 201 -12.92 -27.18 16.47
N ASP A 202 -14.00 -27.71 15.88
CA ASP A 202 -14.11 -29.11 15.45
C ASP A 202 -14.00 -29.29 13.92
N TRP A 203 -13.68 -28.21 13.21
CA TRP A 203 -13.57 -28.13 11.76
C TRP A 203 -12.14 -27.75 11.32
N ASP A 204 -11.80 -28.09 10.07
CA ASP A 204 -10.50 -27.76 9.48
C ASP A 204 -10.47 -26.34 8.90
N PHE A 205 -9.55 -25.52 9.40
CA PHE A 205 -9.46 -24.11 9.04
C PHE A 205 -9.25 -23.88 7.53
N HIS A 206 -8.41 -24.69 6.90
CA HIS A 206 -8.04 -24.50 5.50
C HIS A 206 -9.12 -24.97 4.53
N THR A 207 -9.89 -25.98 4.93
CA THR A 207 -11.06 -26.50 4.22
C THR A 207 -12.18 -25.47 4.28
N GLU A 208 -12.55 -25.00 5.48
CA GLU A 208 -13.65 -24.05 5.66
C GLU A 208 -13.37 -22.68 5.03
N LEU A 209 -12.12 -22.20 5.07
CA LEU A 209 -11.74 -20.94 4.41
C LEU A 209 -11.98 -20.96 2.89
N ARG A 210 -11.94 -22.15 2.27
CA ARG A 210 -12.23 -22.37 0.84
C ARG A 210 -13.65 -22.91 0.59
N GLY A 211 -14.36 -23.25 1.66
CA GLY A 211 -15.64 -23.93 1.65
C GLY A 211 -16.83 -22.98 1.83
N GLY A 212 -17.86 -23.49 2.51
CA GLY A 212 -19.12 -22.77 2.75
C GLY A 212 -19.01 -21.82 3.95
N LEU A 213 -19.44 -20.58 3.77
CA LEU A 213 -19.39 -19.53 4.80
C LEU A 213 -20.79 -19.25 5.37
N ASP A 214 -21.52 -20.33 5.71
CA ASP A 214 -22.92 -20.27 6.15
C ASP A 214 -23.07 -20.41 7.68
N ARG A 215 -22.20 -21.21 8.30
CA ARG A 215 -22.22 -21.47 9.75
C ARG A 215 -21.59 -20.34 10.54
N VAL A 216 -22.31 -19.76 11.49
CA VAL A 216 -21.82 -18.63 12.33
C VAL A 216 -20.55 -18.98 13.12
N ASP A 217 -20.46 -20.22 13.60
CA ASP A 217 -19.32 -20.78 14.35
C ASP A 217 -18.10 -21.12 13.48
N VAL A 218 -18.24 -21.00 12.17
CA VAL A 218 -17.15 -21.03 11.19
C VAL A 218 -16.82 -19.61 10.71
N VAL A 219 -17.84 -18.85 10.33
CA VAL A 219 -17.69 -17.51 9.72
C VAL A 219 -17.01 -16.51 10.66
N GLN A 220 -17.41 -16.45 11.94
CA GLN A 220 -16.84 -15.46 12.85
C GLN A 220 -15.36 -15.72 13.14
N PRO A 221 -14.91 -16.95 13.48
CA PRO A 221 -13.48 -17.26 13.62
C PRO A 221 -12.66 -16.98 12.36
N LEU A 222 -13.17 -17.33 11.17
CA LEU A 222 -12.46 -17.06 9.91
C LEU A 222 -12.34 -15.56 9.62
N LEU A 223 -13.43 -14.79 9.82
CA LEU A 223 -13.39 -13.33 9.68
C LEU A 223 -12.42 -12.70 10.68
N TRP A 224 -12.39 -13.17 11.93
CA TRP A 224 -11.43 -12.71 12.93
C TRP A 224 -9.98 -12.96 12.47
N ALA A 225 -9.68 -14.17 11.98
CA ALA A 225 -8.35 -14.51 11.49
C ALA A 225 -7.93 -13.62 10.31
N VAL A 226 -8.83 -13.38 9.35
CA VAL A 226 -8.59 -12.49 8.21
C VAL A 226 -8.35 -11.06 8.67
N MET A 227 -9.20 -10.51 9.54
CA MET A 227 -9.07 -9.14 10.01
C MET A 227 -7.77 -8.91 10.80
N VAL A 228 -7.40 -9.84 11.69
CA VAL A 228 -6.14 -9.79 12.44
C VAL A 228 -4.94 -9.86 11.49
N SER A 229 -5.01 -10.72 10.48
CA SER A 229 -3.93 -10.88 9.50
C SER A 229 -3.78 -9.66 8.58
N LEU A 230 -4.88 -9.04 8.15
CA LEU A 230 -4.84 -7.78 7.40
C LEU A 230 -4.23 -6.64 8.22
N ALA A 231 -4.60 -6.52 9.51
CA ALA A 231 -4.03 -5.51 10.39
C ALA A 231 -2.51 -5.69 10.59
N HIS A 232 -2.06 -6.94 10.68
CA HIS A 232 -0.63 -7.28 10.73
C HIS A 232 0.08 -6.91 9.42
N THR A 233 -0.51 -7.24 8.25
CA THR A 233 0.04 -6.87 6.94
C THR A 233 0.20 -5.36 6.79
N TRP A 234 -0.82 -4.58 7.16
CA TRP A 234 -0.72 -3.10 7.16
C TRP A 234 0.43 -2.59 8.04
N SER A 235 0.59 -3.19 9.22
CA SER A 235 1.67 -2.83 10.14
C SER A 235 3.06 -3.16 9.58
N ALA A 236 3.20 -4.27 8.84
CA ALA A 236 4.45 -4.64 8.17
C ALA A 236 4.84 -3.65 7.05
N TYR A 237 3.86 -2.99 6.43
CA TYR A 237 4.09 -1.86 5.50
C TYR A 237 4.30 -0.51 6.21
N GLY A 238 4.42 -0.50 7.54
CA GLY A 238 4.67 0.70 8.34
C GLY A 238 3.41 1.54 8.62
N VAL A 239 2.21 1.00 8.39
CA VAL A 239 0.94 1.67 8.73
C VAL A 239 0.49 1.23 10.11
N THR A 240 0.77 2.05 11.12
CA THR A 240 0.30 1.82 12.49
C THR A 240 -0.99 2.61 12.77
N PRO A 241 -2.05 1.97 13.29
CA PRO A 241 -3.28 2.67 13.62
C PRO A 241 -3.06 3.64 14.80
N ALA A 242 -3.65 4.83 14.71
CA ALA A 242 -3.75 5.79 15.82
C ALA A 242 -4.88 5.43 16.79
N ALA A 243 -5.86 4.66 16.34
CA ALA A 243 -6.92 4.06 17.13
C ALA A 243 -7.49 2.83 16.39
N VAL A 244 -8.19 1.97 17.12
CA VAL A 244 -8.96 0.86 16.55
C VAL A 244 -10.40 0.92 17.04
N ILE A 245 -11.34 0.52 16.19
CA ILE A 245 -12.75 0.42 16.53
C ILE A 245 -13.25 -0.91 15.97
N GLY A 246 -13.94 -1.70 16.81
CA GLY A 246 -14.60 -2.91 16.38
C GLY A 246 -16.11 -2.75 16.40
N HIS A 247 -16.80 -3.45 15.51
CA HIS A 247 -18.25 -3.54 15.49
C HIS A 247 -18.68 -4.94 15.94
N SER A 248 -19.32 -5.05 17.11
CA SER A 248 -19.72 -6.34 17.70
C SER A 248 -18.52 -7.30 17.80
N GLN A 249 -18.59 -8.48 17.19
CA GLN A 249 -17.50 -9.48 17.21
C GLN A 249 -16.17 -8.94 16.64
N GLY A 250 -16.21 -7.90 15.78
CA GLY A 250 -15.01 -7.23 15.27
C GLY A 250 -14.14 -6.59 16.36
N GLU A 251 -14.69 -6.29 17.54
CA GLU A 251 -13.91 -5.82 18.70
C GLU A 251 -12.85 -6.82 19.15
N ILE A 252 -13.11 -8.13 18.98
CA ILE A 252 -12.15 -9.18 19.33
C ILE A 252 -10.90 -9.06 18.44
N ALA A 253 -11.10 -8.83 17.13
CA ALA A 253 -10.01 -8.62 16.19
C ALA A 253 -9.29 -7.28 16.44
N ALA A 254 -10.03 -6.22 16.75
CA ALA A 254 -9.48 -4.92 17.10
C ALA A 254 -8.56 -5.01 18.34
N ALA A 255 -9.02 -5.68 19.39
CA ALA A 255 -8.25 -5.88 20.62
C ALA A 255 -6.98 -6.71 20.38
N CYS A 256 -7.05 -7.75 19.54
CA CYS A 256 -5.87 -8.52 19.13
C CYS A 256 -4.88 -7.68 18.30
N ALA A 257 -5.38 -6.85 17.38
CA ALA A 257 -4.55 -6.05 16.48
C ALA A 257 -3.67 -5.01 17.21
N VAL A 258 -4.09 -4.58 18.40
CA VAL A 258 -3.33 -3.66 19.27
C VAL A 258 -2.70 -4.34 20.49
N GLY A 259 -2.80 -5.67 20.57
CA GLY A 259 -2.22 -6.46 21.67
C GLY A 259 -2.94 -6.32 23.02
N ALA A 260 -4.15 -5.76 23.05
CA ALA A 260 -4.99 -5.73 24.25
C ALA A 260 -5.52 -7.12 24.63
N LEU A 261 -5.70 -7.99 23.63
CA LEU A 261 -5.89 -9.43 23.82
C LEU A 261 -4.74 -10.18 23.15
N SER A 262 -4.30 -11.27 23.78
CA SER A 262 -3.39 -12.21 23.15
C SER A 262 -4.09 -12.91 21.98
N LEU A 263 -3.32 -13.44 21.02
CA LEU A 263 -3.90 -14.16 19.89
C LEU A 263 -4.67 -15.41 20.35
N ALA A 264 -4.15 -16.12 21.35
CA ALA A 264 -4.78 -17.30 21.94
C ALA A 264 -6.10 -16.95 22.64
N ASP A 265 -6.13 -15.85 23.43
CA ASP A 265 -7.36 -15.40 24.08
C ASP A 265 -8.39 -14.91 23.05
N GLY A 266 -7.94 -14.19 22.02
CA GLY A 266 -8.80 -13.78 20.91
C GLY A 266 -9.46 -14.96 20.20
N ALA A 267 -8.66 -15.98 19.86
CA ALA A 267 -9.14 -17.22 19.24
C ALA A 267 -10.16 -17.94 20.14
N ARG A 268 -9.86 -18.06 21.43
CA ARG A 268 -10.77 -18.63 22.42
C ARG A 268 -12.10 -17.88 22.49
N VAL A 269 -12.05 -16.55 22.60
CA VAL A 269 -13.26 -15.72 22.71
C VAL A 269 -14.11 -15.84 21.45
N VAL A 270 -13.53 -15.71 20.25
CA VAL A 270 -14.31 -15.77 19.00
C VAL A 270 -14.90 -17.16 18.75
N ALA A 271 -14.13 -18.23 19.00
CA ALA A 271 -14.59 -19.60 18.80
C ALA A 271 -15.72 -19.97 19.78
N LEU A 272 -15.53 -19.75 21.08
CA LEU A 272 -16.53 -20.12 22.08
C LEU A 272 -17.80 -19.26 21.99
N ARG A 273 -17.67 -17.97 21.68
CA ARG A 273 -18.82 -17.08 21.46
C ARG A 273 -19.63 -17.54 20.26
N SER A 274 -18.98 -17.78 19.14
CA SER A 274 -19.67 -18.14 17.90
C SER A 274 -20.33 -19.53 17.99
N ARG A 275 -19.69 -20.49 18.66
CA ARG A 275 -20.29 -21.79 19.01
C ARG A 275 -21.51 -21.65 19.89
N ALA A 276 -21.46 -20.83 20.95
CA ALA A 276 -22.62 -20.59 21.81
C ALA A 276 -23.80 -19.98 21.03
N ILE A 277 -23.53 -19.08 20.07
CA ILE A 277 -24.57 -18.54 19.18
C ILE A 277 -25.17 -19.66 18.31
N ALA A 278 -24.31 -20.48 17.69
CA ALA A 278 -24.74 -21.57 16.83
C ALA A 278 -25.63 -22.58 17.58
N GLU A 279 -25.23 -22.98 18.78
CA GLU A 279 -25.89 -24.03 19.56
C GLU A 279 -27.14 -23.55 20.30
N LEU A 280 -27.13 -22.32 20.83
CA LEU A 280 -28.16 -21.86 21.77
C LEU A 280 -29.17 -20.88 21.17
N LEU A 281 -28.81 -20.18 20.09
CA LEU A 281 -29.60 -19.04 19.58
C LEU A 281 -30.08 -19.25 18.14
N SER A 282 -29.55 -20.25 17.42
CA SER A 282 -29.97 -20.53 16.05
C SER A 282 -31.46 -20.88 15.99
N GLY A 283 -32.21 -20.13 15.21
CA GLY A 283 -33.65 -20.36 14.98
C GLY A 283 -34.59 -19.78 16.04
N SER A 284 -34.08 -19.18 17.13
CA SER A 284 -34.90 -18.59 18.19
C SER A 284 -35.01 -17.07 18.14
N GLY A 285 -34.30 -16.41 17.22
CA GLY A 285 -34.32 -14.96 17.06
C GLY A 285 -33.68 -14.53 15.74
N GLY A 286 -33.74 -13.22 15.48
CA GLY A 286 -33.24 -12.65 14.24
C GLY A 286 -32.63 -11.27 14.44
N MET A 287 -32.20 -10.69 13.32
CA MET A 287 -31.78 -9.30 13.23
C MET A 287 -32.32 -8.67 11.95
N MET A 288 -32.76 -7.42 12.02
CA MET A 288 -33.26 -6.66 10.88
C MET A 288 -32.58 -5.29 10.80
N SER A 289 -32.22 -4.87 9.59
CA SER A 289 -31.74 -3.51 9.32
C SER A 289 -32.91 -2.59 9.01
N VAL A 290 -33.03 -1.48 9.76
CA VAL A 290 -34.08 -0.48 9.61
C VAL A 290 -33.47 0.83 9.10
N GLY A 291 -34.06 1.36 8.02
CA GLY A 291 -33.65 2.62 7.36
C GLY A 291 -34.09 3.88 8.12
N GLU A 292 -34.06 3.85 9.45
CA GLU A 292 -34.46 4.94 10.34
C GLU A 292 -33.40 5.20 11.41
N GLY A 293 -33.44 6.40 12.00
CA GLY A 293 -32.59 6.76 13.13
C GLY A 293 -32.98 6.05 14.42
N ALA A 294 -32.01 5.87 15.32
CA ALA A 294 -32.18 5.04 16.51
C ALA A 294 -33.34 5.46 17.43
N ASP A 295 -33.61 6.76 17.55
CA ASP A 295 -34.69 7.26 18.42
C ASP A 295 -36.08 6.95 17.86
N ALA A 296 -36.26 7.05 16.54
CA ALA A 296 -37.49 6.65 15.88
C ALA A 296 -37.72 5.14 16.01
N VAL A 297 -36.65 4.35 15.82
CA VAL A 297 -36.71 2.89 16.01
C VAL A 297 -37.07 2.55 17.45
N ARG A 298 -36.41 3.12 18.46
CA ARG A 298 -36.73 2.88 19.88
C ARG A 298 -38.19 3.21 20.22
N ALA A 299 -38.73 4.30 19.68
CA ALA A 299 -40.13 4.66 19.89
C ALA A 299 -41.09 3.61 19.32
N ARG A 300 -40.78 3.01 18.16
CA ARG A 300 -41.55 1.89 17.59
C ARG A 300 -41.44 0.64 18.45
N LEU A 301 -40.22 0.27 18.88
CA LEU A 301 -39.98 -0.98 19.63
C LEU A 301 -40.74 -1.04 20.96
N ALA A 302 -41.21 0.09 21.50
CA ALA A 302 -42.02 0.13 22.72
C ALA A 302 -43.31 -0.72 22.63
N ALA A 303 -43.82 -1.01 21.43
CA ALA A 303 -45.00 -1.85 21.23
C ALA A 303 -44.75 -3.36 21.44
N TRP A 304 -43.48 -3.80 21.50
CA TRP A 304 -43.10 -5.22 21.59
C TRP A 304 -42.62 -5.66 22.98
N ASP A 305 -42.86 -4.87 24.03
CA ASP A 305 -42.62 -5.19 25.45
C ASP A 305 -41.27 -5.92 25.74
N GLY A 306 -40.18 -5.41 25.13
CA GLY A 306 -38.83 -5.95 25.33
C GLY A 306 -38.46 -7.16 24.45
N ARG A 307 -39.37 -7.67 23.63
CA ARG A 307 -39.10 -8.75 22.65
C ARG A 307 -38.18 -8.30 21.51
N LEU A 308 -38.13 -7.00 21.24
CA LEU A 308 -37.24 -6.37 20.27
C LEU A 308 -36.35 -5.32 20.96
N SER A 309 -35.11 -5.22 20.49
CA SER A 309 -34.11 -4.28 21.00
C SER A 309 -33.27 -3.69 19.89
N VAL A 310 -32.76 -2.47 20.09
CA VAL A 310 -31.75 -1.90 19.19
C VAL A 310 -30.40 -2.60 19.45
N ALA A 311 -29.91 -3.31 18.44
CA ALA A 311 -28.67 -4.07 18.47
C ALA A 311 -27.45 -3.23 18.05
N ALA A 312 -27.62 -2.35 17.07
CA ALA A 312 -26.55 -1.48 16.57
C ALA A 312 -27.11 -0.18 15.98
N VAL A 313 -26.33 0.90 16.07
CA VAL A 313 -26.61 2.18 15.42
C VAL A 313 -25.46 2.47 14.46
N ASN A 314 -25.65 2.14 13.18
CA ASN A 314 -24.60 2.21 12.15
C ASN A 314 -24.47 3.60 11.53
N GLY A 315 -25.52 4.42 11.63
CA GLY A 315 -25.54 5.80 11.13
C GLY A 315 -26.83 6.52 11.46
N ALA A 316 -26.95 7.76 11.00
CA ALA A 316 -28.11 8.63 11.30
C ALA A 316 -29.46 8.07 10.82
N ALA A 317 -29.45 7.20 9.80
CA ALA A 317 -30.63 6.55 9.23
C ALA A 317 -30.41 5.04 9.02
N SER A 318 -29.57 4.41 9.86
CA SER A 318 -29.30 2.97 9.79
C SER A 318 -29.15 2.39 11.18
N THR A 319 -30.16 1.63 11.59
CA THR A 319 -30.25 1.00 12.91
C THR A 319 -30.52 -0.49 12.72
N VAL A 320 -29.88 -1.35 13.50
CA VAL A 320 -30.16 -2.79 13.52
C VAL A 320 -31.00 -3.10 14.74
N VAL A 321 -32.08 -3.86 14.53
CA VAL A 321 -32.95 -4.40 15.58
C VAL A 321 -32.67 -5.89 15.72
N SER A 322 -32.67 -6.41 16.95
CA SER A 322 -32.58 -7.84 17.26
C SER A 322 -33.66 -8.26 18.23
N GLY A 323 -34.15 -9.49 18.11
CA GLY A 323 -35.17 -10.02 19.00
C GLY A 323 -35.82 -11.30 18.47
N ASP A 324 -37.02 -11.59 18.96
CA ASP A 324 -37.82 -12.75 18.55
C ASP A 324 -38.15 -12.69 17.05
N ALA A 325 -38.14 -13.83 16.37
CA ALA A 325 -38.32 -13.91 14.92
C ALA A 325 -39.70 -13.43 14.46
N ASP A 326 -40.77 -13.83 15.14
CA ASP A 326 -42.14 -13.42 14.84
C ASP A 326 -42.36 -11.92 15.11
N ALA A 327 -41.76 -11.38 16.17
CA ALA A 327 -41.80 -9.94 16.43
C ALA A 327 -41.07 -9.13 15.34
N LEU A 328 -39.97 -9.66 14.79
CA LEU A 328 -39.26 -9.03 13.68
C LEU A 328 -40.04 -9.06 12.37
N ASP A 329 -40.80 -10.13 12.12
CA ASP A 329 -41.67 -10.25 10.95
C ASP A 329 -42.87 -9.27 10.99
N GLU A 330 -43.31 -8.90 12.19
CA GLU A 330 -44.40 -7.92 12.41
C GLU A 330 -43.95 -6.45 12.31
N LEU A 331 -42.67 -6.15 12.57
CA LEU A 331 -42.12 -4.79 12.65
C LEU A 331 -41.95 -4.12 11.28
#